data_AF-A0A7Y0N1U4-F1
#
_entry.id   AF-A0A7Y0N1U4-F1
#
_cell.length_a   1.000
_cell.length_b   1.000
_cell.length_c   1.000
_cell.angle_alpha   90.00
_cell.angle_beta   90.00
_cell.angle_gamma   90.00
#
_symmetry.space_group_name_H-M   'P 1'
#
loop_
_entity.id
_entity.type
_entity.pdbx_description
1 polymer ?
#
loop_
_entity_poly.entity_id
_entity_poly.type
_entity_poly.pdbx_seq_one_letter_code
_entity_poly.pdbx_strand_id
1 'polypeptide(L)'
;MTFRREYNGCKSFGCPNCGVPDLSLYSRSNRLGYDAWHCPECGAYPPVLINEPILALAHQLQQQTFELKLLPHCECRLPAWQRYGRTAVGSPRVKCRCCQKTATLLNPNKESHTLQPLLDALLAEVSPKDLQYKLGLNHRRFSQSL
;
A
#
# COMPACT_ATOMS: atom_id res chain seq x y z
N MET A 1 10.62 7.23 5.79
CA MET A 1 10.60 6.01 6.63
C MET A 1 11.80 5.16 6.25
N THR A 2 12.50 4.56 7.21
CA THR A 2 13.65 3.70 6.91
C THR A 2 13.22 2.24 7.09
N PHE A 3 13.27 1.45 6.03
CA PHE A 3 12.95 0.02 6.11
C PHE A 3 14.06 -0.72 6.86
N ARG A 4 13.68 -1.78 7.57
CA ARG A 4 14.62 -2.71 8.20
C ARG A 4 15.47 -3.41 7.14
N ARG A 5 16.71 -3.76 7.47
CA ARG A 5 17.65 -4.47 6.59
C ARG A 5 17.74 -5.98 6.82
N GLU A 6 17.48 -6.43 8.04
CA GLU A 6 17.53 -7.84 8.44
C GLU A 6 16.14 -8.32 8.88
N TYR A 7 15.55 -9.28 8.17
CA TYR A 7 14.20 -9.80 8.45
C TYR A 7 14.19 -11.18 9.11
N ASN A 8 15.36 -11.79 9.28
CA ASN A 8 15.53 -12.98 10.09
C ASN A 8 15.42 -12.64 11.60
N GLY A 9 15.00 -13.63 12.38
CA GLY A 9 14.72 -13.49 13.80
C GLY A 9 13.36 -14.09 14.19
N CYS A 10 13.05 -14.07 15.49
CA CYS A 10 11.82 -14.63 16.04
C CYS A 10 10.59 -13.88 15.53
N LYS A 11 9.53 -14.63 15.21
CA LYS A 11 8.22 -14.11 14.75
C LYS A 11 7.08 -14.54 15.68
N SER A 12 7.39 -15.14 16.82
CA SER A 12 6.42 -15.57 17.81
C SER A 12 5.96 -14.38 18.63
N PHE A 13 4.67 -14.07 18.54
CA PHE A 13 4.05 -13.01 19.34
C PHE A 13 4.27 -13.26 20.84
N GLY A 14 4.66 -12.21 21.57
CA GLY A 14 4.93 -12.27 23.01
C GLY A 14 6.32 -12.78 23.41
N CYS A 15 7.16 -13.23 22.46
CA CYS A 15 8.54 -13.60 22.75
C CYS A 15 9.42 -12.36 22.99
N PRO A 16 10.35 -12.35 23.97
CA PRO A 16 11.32 -11.27 24.16
C PRO A 16 12.16 -10.97 22.91
N ASN A 17 12.47 -12.02 22.12
CA ASN A 17 13.23 -11.88 20.88
C ASN A 17 12.34 -11.58 19.66
N CYS A 18 11.02 -11.40 19.82
CA CYS A 18 10.11 -11.18 18.70
C CYS A 18 10.49 -9.93 17.90
N GLY A 19 10.87 -10.12 16.64
CA GLY A 19 11.28 -9.03 15.77
C GLY A 19 12.64 -8.43 16.13
N VAL A 20 13.50 -9.08 16.92
CA VAL A 20 14.87 -8.59 17.15
C VAL A 20 15.78 -9.06 16.00
N PRO A 21 16.44 -8.15 15.25
CA PRO A 21 17.22 -8.49 14.06
C PRO A 21 18.64 -8.97 14.35
N ASP A 22 19.08 -8.95 15.61
CA ASP A 22 20.40 -9.41 16.00
C ASP A 22 20.49 -10.94 15.89
N LEU A 23 21.17 -11.42 14.85
CA LEU A 23 21.31 -12.84 14.56
C LEU A 23 22.11 -13.60 15.62
N SER A 24 22.90 -12.91 16.45
CA SER A 24 23.66 -13.56 17.53
C SER A 24 22.78 -14.17 18.63
N LEU A 25 21.52 -13.74 18.71
CA LEU A 25 20.52 -14.27 19.66
C LEU A 25 19.89 -15.60 19.21
N TYR A 26 20.28 -16.11 18.05
CA TYR A 26 19.66 -17.28 17.42
C TYR A 26 20.72 -18.29 16.97
N SER A 27 20.31 -19.54 16.81
CA SER A 27 21.15 -20.58 16.21
C SER A 27 20.53 -21.13 14.94
N ARG A 28 21.35 -21.70 14.04
CA ARG A 28 20.86 -22.33 12.82
C ARG A 28 20.39 -23.76 13.09
N SER A 29 19.31 -24.18 12.44
CA SER A 29 18.76 -25.53 12.57
C SER A 29 18.11 -26.00 11.28
N ASN A 30 18.12 -27.32 11.05
CA ASN A 30 17.41 -27.99 9.96
C ASN A 30 16.50 -29.12 10.48
N ARG A 31 16.07 -29.06 11.74
CA ARG A 31 15.27 -30.14 12.35
C ARG A 31 13.88 -30.31 11.73
N LEU A 32 13.37 -29.28 11.04
CA LEU A 32 12.05 -29.29 10.41
C LEU A 32 12.13 -29.64 8.91
N GLY A 33 13.28 -30.10 8.42
CA GLY A 33 13.50 -30.43 7.01
C GLY A 33 13.72 -29.21 6.11
N TYR A 34 13.91 -28.03 6.70
CA TYR A 34 14.32 -26.82 6.00
C TYR A 34 15.23 -25.98 6.90
N ASP A 35 16.02 -25.13 6.26
CA ASP A 35 16.94 -24.22 6.91
C ASP A 35 16.20 -23.12 7.67
N ALA A 36 16.41 -23.07 8.99
CA ALA A 36 15.67 -22.22 9.92
C ALA A 36 16.59 -21.59 10.96
N TRP A 37 16.15 -20.45 11.49
CA TRP A 37 16.68 -19.90 12.73
C TRP A 37 15.93 -20.49 13.91
N HIS A 38 16.64 -20.84 14.98
CA HIS A 38 16.10 -21.30 16.24
C HIS A 38 16.19 -20.19 17.28
N CYS A 39 15.06 -19.89 17.93
CA CYS A 39 14.99 -18.94 19.02
C CYS A 39 15.06 -19.67 20.38
N PRO A 40 16.09 -19.42 21.21
CA PRO A 40 16.23 -20.10 22.51
C PRO A 40 15.15 -19.70 23.51
N GLU A 41 14.61 -18.48 23.42
CA GLU A 41 13.60 -17.96 24.37
C GLU A 41 12.23 -18.64 24.24
N CYS A 42 11.84 -19.06 23.04
CA CYS A 42 10.50 -19.60 22.80
C CYS A 42 10.47 -20.91 22.01
N GLY A 43 11.63 -21.43 21.61
CA GLY A 43 11.76 -22.67 20.83
C GLY A 43 11.24 -22.59 19.39
N ALA A 44 10.96 -21.39 18.87
CA ALA A 44 10.47 -21.22 17.50
C ALA A 44 11.56 -21.47 16.45
N TYR A 45 11.13 -21.97 15.28
CA TYR A 45 12.00 -22.26 14.13
C TYR A 45 11.59 -21.48 12.86
N PRO A 46 11.61 -20.13 12.86
CA PRO A 46 11.31 -19.36 11.66
C PRO A 46 12.25 -19.72 10.50
N PRO A 47 11.71 -19.93 9.27
CA PRO A 47 12.52 -20.16 8.08
C PRO A 47 13.51 -19.02 7.84
N VAL A 48 14.65 -19.36 7.23
CA VAL A 48 15.64 -18.38 6.81
C VAL A 48 15.07 -17.57 5.64
N LEU A 49 15.11 -16.25 5.77
CA LEU A 49 14.68 -15.31 4.75
C LEU A 49 15.89 -14.74 4.01
N ILE A 50 15.73 -14.56 2.70
CA ILE A 50 16.66 -13.81 1.86
C ILE A 50 16.24 -12.34 1.92
N ASN A 51 17.12 -11.46 2.40
CA ASN A 51 16.77 -10.06 2.63
C ASN A 51 16.71 -9.25 1.34
N GLU A 52 17.51 -9.59 0.33
CA GLU A 52 17.69 -8.80 -0.89
C GLU A 52 16.37 -8.59 -1.67
N PRO A 53 15.53 -9.62 -1.94
CA PRO A 53 14.25 -9.41 -2.60
C PRO A 53 13.27 -8.55 -1.78
N ILE A 54 13.30 -8.70 -0.45
CA ILE A 54 12.43 -7.92 0.46
C ILE A 54 12.83 -6.44 0.41
N LEU A 55 14.14 -6.18 0.45
CA LEU A 55 14.69 -4.83 0.35
C LEU A 55 14.43 -4.20 -1.02
N ALA A 56 14.58 -4.97 -2.11
CA ALA A 56 14.28 -4.51 -3.45
C ALA A 56 12.80 -4.09 -3.58
N LEU A 57 11.88 -4.92 -3.07
CA LEU A 57 10.45 -4.59 -3.05
C LEU A 57 10.17 -3.36 -2.20
N ALA A 58 10.75 -3.28 -1.00
CA ALA A 58 10.56 -2.14 -0.11
C ALA A 58 11.03 -0.83 -0.77
N HIS A 59 12.16 -0.86 -1.47
CA HIS A 59 12.67 0.26 -2.24
C HIS A 59 11.75 0.62 -3.41
N GLN A 60 11.24 -0.36 -4.16
CA GLN A 60 10.25 -0.13 -5.23
C GLN A 60 8.99 0.55 -4.69
N LEU A 61 8.46 0.10 -3.54
CA LEU A 61 7.31 0.71 -2.89
C LEU A 61 7.59 2.14 -2.40
N GLN A 62 8.82 2.41 -1.93
CA GLN A 62 9.27 3.76 -1.57
C GLN A 62 9.36 4.69 -2.78
N GLN A 63 9.79 4.15 -3.93
CA GLN A 63 9.92 4.88 -5.18
C GLN A 63 8.61 5.02 -5.93
N GLN A 64 7.63 4.17 -5.65
CA GLN A 64 6.24 4.40 -6.03
C GLN A 64 5.74 5.63 -5.29
N THR A 65 6.07 6.79 -5.84
CA THR A 65 5.25 7.97 -5.67
C THR A 65 3.85 7.55 -6.10
N PHE A 66 2.88 7.77 -5.21
CA PHE A 66 1.48 7.59 -5.53
C PHE A 66 1.16 8.63 -6.60
N GLU A 67 1.39 8.28 -7.87
CA GLU A 67 1.04 9.11 -9.00
C GLU A 67 -0.48 9.14 -9.05
N LEU A 68 -1.03 10.13 -8.37
CA LEU A 68 -2.39 10.59 -8.54
C LEU A 68 -2.52 11.08 -9.98
N LYS A 69 -2.75 10.14 -10.91
CA LYS A 69 -3.11 10.38 -12.31
C LYS A 69 -4.54 10.95 -12.37
N LEU A 70 -4.78 12.02 -11.62
CA LEU A 70 -6.05 12.75 -11.57
C LEU A 70 -6.24 13.57 -12.84
N LEU A 71 -5.12 13.96 -13.46
CA LEU A 71 -5.11 14.78 -14.65
C LEU A 71 -4.97 13.93 -15.91
N PRO A 72 -5.67 14.30 -17.00
CA PRO A 72 -5.57 13.62 -18.27
C PRO A 72 -4.15 13.80 -18.85
N HIS A 73 -3.54 12.71 -19.31
CA HIS A 73 -2.15 12.71 -19.79
C HIS A 73 -1.99 12.08 -21.18
N CYS A 74 -1.14 12.70 -22.00
CA CYS A 74 -0.71 12.22 -23.31
C CYS A 74 0.69 12.72 -23.66
N GLU A 75 1.30 12.14 -24.70
CA GLU A 75 2.66 12.46 -25.19
C GLU A 75 2.74 13.78 -25.99
N CYS A 76 1.69 14.60 -26.01
CA CYS A 76 1.72 15.87 -26.71
C CYS A 76 2.51 16.90 -25.91
N ARG A 77 3.37 17.68 -26.57
CA ARG A 77 4.14 18.76 -25.93
C ARG A 77 3.24 19.80 -25.26
N LEU A 78 2.11 20.14 -25.87
CA LEU A 78 1.08 21.03 -25.32
C LEU A 78 -0.31 20.39 -25.50
N PRO A 79 -0.75 19.53 -24.57
CA PRO A 79 -2.04 18.88 -24.66
C PRO A 79 -3.19 19.88 -24.58
N ALA A 80 -4.09 19.86 -25.55
CA ALA A 80 -5.36 20.58 -25.50
C ALA A 80 -6.51 19.58 -25.32
N TRP A 81 -7.16 19.59 -24.16
CA TRP A 81 -8.22 18.64 -23.84
C TRP A 81 -9.61 19.23 -24.11
N GLN A 82 -10.50 18.43 -24.69
CA GLN A 82 -11.90 18.80 -24.89
C GLN A 82 -12.84 17.73 -24.35
N ARG A 83 -14.06 18.14 -23.99
CA ARG A 83 -15.11 17.21 -23.54
C ARG A 83 -15.42 16.21 -24.65
N TYR A 84 -15.44 14.93 -24.29
CA TYR A 84 -15.69 13.83 -25.23
C TYR A 84 -16.94 13.02 -24.88
N GLY A 85 -17.43 13.11 -23.64
CA GLY A 85 -18.65 12.44 -23.20
C GLY A 85 -18.55 11.98 -21.75
N ARG A 86 -19.28 10.91 -21.43
CA ARG A 86 -19.22 10.23 -20.13
C ARG A 86 -19.10 8.72 -20.35
N THR A 87 -18.57 8.01 -19.36
CA THR A 87 -18.66 6.53 -19.30
C THR A 87 -20.06 6.09 -18.91
N ALA A 88 -20.36 4.78 -19.01
CA ALA A 88 -21.64 4.23 -18.55
C ALA A 88 -21.92 4.53 -17.06
N VAL A 89 -20.88 4.59 -16.23
CA VAL A 89 -20.97 4.94 -14.80
C VAL A 89 -20.95 6.46 -14.54
N GLY A 90 -21.08 7.28 -15.59
CA GLY A 90 -21.23 8.72 -15.50
C GLY A 90 -19.93 9.52 -15.38
N SER A 91 -18.75 8.88 -15.30
CA SER A 91 -17.48 9.60 -15.20
C SER A 91 -17.21 10.45 -16.46
N PRO A 92 -16.84 11.74 -16.34
CA PRO A 92 -16.52 12.58 -17.49
C PRO A 92 -15.35 12.04 -18.29
N ARG A 93 -15.40 12.16 -19.62
CA ARG A 93 -14.28 11.85 -20.52
C ARG A 93 -13.84 13.07 -21.28
N VAL A 94 -12.54 13.19 -21.45
CA VAL A 94 -11.90 14.19 -22.31
C VAL A 94 -11.10 13.52 -23.41
N LYS A 95 -10.92 14.22 -24.52
CA LYS A 95 -10.12 13.79 -25.67
C LYS A 95 -9.11 14.88 -26.01
N CYS A 96 -7.87 14.50 -26.25
CA CYS A 96 -6.84 15.42 -26.69
C CYS A 96 -7.16 15.85 -28.14
N ARG A 97 -7.16 17.15 -28.41
CA ARG A 97 -7.34 17.70 -29.77
C ARG A 97 -6.18 17.36 -30.70
N CYS A 98 -4.97 17.18 -30.14
CA CYS A 98 -3.76 16.93 -30.91
C CYS A 98 -3.64 15.44 -31.30
N CYS A 99 -3.59 14.53 -30.33
CA CYS A 99 -3.37 13.10 -30.60
C CYS A 99 -4.63 12.23 -30.52
N GLN A 100 -5.80 12.82 -30.27
CA GLN A 100 -7.08 12.10 -30.15
C GLN A 100 -7.14 11.06 -29.01
N LYS A 101 -6.12 10.98 -28.15
CA LYS A 101 -6.13 10.13 -26.94
C LYS A 101 -7.27 10.55 -26.02
N THR A 102 -7.99 9.56 -25.50
CA THR A 102 -9.07 9.80 -24.52
C THR A 102 -8.59 9.51 -23.11
N ALA A 103 -9.08 10.28 -22.14
CA ALA A 103 -8.86 10.05 -20.72
C ALA A 103 -10.21 10.16 -19.99
N THR A 104 -10.40 9.32 -18.97
CA THR A 104 -11.55 9.40 -18.07
C THR A 104 -11.13 10.17 -16.84
N LEU A 105 -11.87 11.24 -16.52
CA LEU A 105 -11.64 12.04 -15.33
C LEU A 105 -12.33 11.41 -14.12
N LEU A 106 -11.92 11.82 -12.93
CA LEU A 106 -12.65 11.51 -11.70
C LEU A 106 -14.11 11.92 -11.82
N ASN A 107 -15.00 11.11 -11.23
CA ASN A 107 -16.39 11.46 -11.11
C ASN A 107 -16.58 12.21 -9.77
N PRO A 108 -16.68 13.56 -9.79
CA PRO A 108 -16.65 14.34 -8.55
C PRO A 108 -17.76 13.96 -7.57
N ASN A 109 -18.95 13.62 -8.08
CA ASN A 109 -20.06 13.20 -7.23
C ASN A 109 -19.77 11.85 -6.55
N LYS A 110 -19.23 10.89 -7.31
CA LYS A 110 -18.88 9.56 -6.77
C LYS A 110 -17.74 9.65 -5.76
N GLU A 111 -16.69 10.41 -6.09
CA GLU A 111 -15.54 10.61 -5.20
C GLU A 111 -15.96 11.35 -3.93
N SER A 112 -16.74 12.42 -4.06
CA SER A 112 -17.27 13.16 -2.89
C SER A 112 -18.12 12.25 -2.00
N HIS A 113 -19.05 11.46 -2.55
CA HIS A 113 -19.82 10.49 -1.75
C HIS A 113 -18.95 9.46 -1.02
N THR A 114 -17.76 9.15 -1.54
CA THR A 114 -16.85 8.16 -0.96
C THR A 114 -15.91 8.79 0.07
N LEU A 115 -15.37 9.97 -0.22
CA LEU A 115 -14.31 10.61 0.57
C LEU A 115 -14.86 11.55 1.64
N GLN A 116 -16.05 12.14 1.46
CA GLN A 116 -16.62 13.07 2.42
C GLN A 116 -16.81 12.45 3.83
N PRO A 117 -17.34 11.22 3.98
CA PRO A 117 -17.48 10.61 5.30
C PRO A 117 -16.13 10.37 6.00
N LEU A 118 -15.07 10.08 5.24
CA LEU A 118 -13.71 9.94 5.77
C LEU A 118 -13.18 11.28 6.27
N LEU A 119 -13.36 12.34 5.49
CA LEU A 119 -12.97 13.69 5.88
C LEU A 119 -13.76 14.17 7.12
N ASP A 120 -15.07 13.97 7.14
CA ASP A 120 -15.92 14.36 8.28
C ASP A 120 -15.51 13.64 9.57
N ALA A 121 -15.18 12.35 9.48
CA ALA A 121 -14.69 11.58 10.62
C ALA A 121 -13.32 12.09 11.12
N LEU A 122 -12.40 12.41 10.20
CA LEU A 122 -11.10 13.01 10.56
C LEU A 122 -11.27 14.38 11.23
N LEU A 123 -12.19 15.22 10.72
CA LEU A 123 -12.53 16.51 11.32
C LEU A 123 -13.19 16.36 12.68
N ALA A 124 -13.93 15.27 12.91
CA ALA A 124 -14.48 14.88 14.21
C ALA A 124 -13.46 14.16 15.12
N GLU A 125 -12.16 14.32 14.84
CA GLU A 125 -11.03 13.78 15.62
C GLU A 125 -11.01 12.25 15.74
N VAL A 126 -11.67 11.53 14.82
CA VAL A 126 -11.51 10.08 14.73
C VAL A 126 -10.11 9.76 14.25
N SER A 127 -9.38 8.94 15.01
CA SER A 127 -8.02 8.57 14.64
C SER A 127 -8.00 7.82 13.30
N PRO A 128 -6.96 7.97 12.45
CA PRO A 128 -6.86 7.22 11.20
C PRO A 128 -6.94 5.70 11.36
N LYS A 129 -6.55 5.16 12.53
CA LYS A 129 -6.61 3.73 12.84
C LYS A 129 -8.05 3.26 13.11
N ASP A 130 -8.92 4.15 13.57
CA ASP A 130 -10.30 3.84 13.94
C ASP A 130 -11.30 4.14 12.82
N LEU A 131 -10.90 4.90 11.79
CA LEU A 131 -11.75 5.31 10.67
C LEU A 131 -12.53 4.14 10.05
N GLN A 132 -11.82 3.03 9.79
CA GLN A 132 -12.43 1.86 9.18
C GLN A 132 -13.59 1.33 10.03
N TYR A 133 -13.39 1.20 11.34
CA TYR A 133 -14.40 0.72 12.27
C TYR A 133 -15.54 1.73 12.43
N LYS A 134 -15.21 3.01 12.67
CA LYS A 134 -16.16 4.11 12.86
C LYS A 134 -17.11 4.29 11.68
N LEU A 135 -16.63 4.07 10.46
CA LEU A 135 -17.40 4.23 9.23
C LEU A 135 -18.00 2.91 8.72
N GLY A 136 -17.81 1.79 9.43
CA GLY A 136 -18.28 0.47 9.01
C GLY A 136 -17.74 0.05 7.64
N LEU A 137 -16.54 0.50 7.27
CA LEU A 137 -15.94 0.21 5.97
C LEU A 137 -15.30 -1.17 6.00
N ASN A 138 -15.58 -1.98 4.97
CA ASN A 138 -14.82 -3.21 4.79
C ASN A 138 -13.37 -2.88 4.36
N HIS A 139 -12.44 -3.80 4.64
CA HIS A 139 -11.01 -3.59 4.39
C HIS A 139 -10.73 -3.21 2.94
N ARG A 140 -11.37 -3.89 1.98
CA ARG A 140 -11.18 -3.61 0.55
C ARG A 140 -11.56 -2.17 0.20
N ARG A 141 -12.69 -1.66 0.69
CA ARG A 141 -13.13 -0.28 0.43
C ARG A 141 -12.19 0.72 1.10
N PHE A 142 -11.78 0.46 2.33
CA PHE A 142 -10.88 1.35 3.06
C PHE A 142 -9.52 1.47 2.36
N SER A 143 -8.90 0.35 1.98
CA SER A 143 -7.60 0.33 1.28
C SER A 143 -7.66 0.79 -0.19
N GLN A 144 -8.85 0.98 -0.77
CA GLN A 144 -9.00 1.51 -2.12
C GLN A 144 -9.22 3.03 -2.13
N SER A 145 -9.60 3.61 -0.99
CA SER A 145 -9.85 5.04 -0.82
C SER A 145 -8.66 5.78 -0.18
N LEU A 146 -7.65 5.06 0.31
CA LEU A 146 -6.39 5.53 0.88
C LEU A 146 -5.23 4.82 0.18
#